data_AF-I1YLC3-F1
#
_entry.id   AF-I1YLC3-F1
#
_cell.length_a   1.000
_cell.length_b   1.000
_cell.length_c   1.000
_cell.angle_alpha   90.00
_cell.angle_beta   90.00
_cell.angle_gamma   90.00
#
_symmetry.space_group_name_H-M   'P 1'
#
loop_
_entity.id
_entity.type
_entity.pdbx_description
1 polymer ?
#
loop_
_entity_poly.entity_id
_entity_poly.type
_entity_poly.pdbx_seq_one_letter_code
_entity_poly.pdbx_strand_id
1 'polypeptide(L)' 'MQKGLKKQLLKFFKFLLVGLLLIIVLILTGEQLNVVEIMILGITPYLLYLIYMAVNRSILRKK' A
#
# COMPACT_ATOMS: atom_id res chain seq x y z
N MET A 1 -23.82 6.06 -0.36
CA MET A 1 -22.86 4.96 -0.10
C MET A 1 -21.81 4.75 -1.20
N GLN A 2 -22.14 4.81 -2.50
CA GLN A 2 -21.18 4.51 -3.59
C GLN A 2 -19.95 5.43 -3.69
N LYS A 3 -20.05 6.71 -3.29
CA LYS A 3 -18.94 7.68 -3.38
C LYS A 3 -17.75 7.35 -2.47
N GLY A 4 -17.99 6.74 -1.30
CA GLY A 4 -16.95 6.32 -0.37
C GLY A 4 -16.16 5.12 -0.87
N LEU A 5 -16.86 4.13 -1.43
CA LEU A 5 -16.26 2.92 -2.00
C LEU A 5 -15.38 3.23 -3.21
N LYS A 6 -15.83 4.08 -4.14
CA LYS A 6 -14.99 4.53 -5.28
C LYS A 6 -13.71 5.21 -4.80
N LYS A 7 -13.78 6.00 -3.72
CA LYS A 7 -12.62 6.71 -3.15
C LYS A 7 -11.64 5.76 -2.46
N GLN A 8 -12.13 4.68 -1.82
CA GLN A 8 -11.31 3.63 -1.25
C GLN A 8 -10.66 2.75 -2.32
N LEU A 9 -11.41 2.38 -3.37
CA LEU A 9 -10.89 1.62 -4.52
C LEU A 9 -9.78 2.37 -5.26
N LEU A 10 -9.96 3.68 -5.51
CA LEU A 10 -8.92 4.52 -6.10
C LEU A 10 -7.65 4.56 -5.24
N LYS A 11 -7.80 4.61 -3.90
CA LYS A 11 -6.64 4.56 -3.00
C LYS A 11 -5.96 3.20 -3.06
N PHE A 12 -6.72 2.11 -3.03
CA PHE A 12 -6.18 0.76 -3.17
C PHE A 12 -5.40 0.60 -4.48
N PHE A 13 -5.96 1.05 -5.61
CA PHE A 13 -5.29 1.03 -6.90
C PHE A 13 -3.98 1.84 -6.90
N LYS A 14 -3.97 3.01 -6.26
CA LYS A 14 -2.74 3.81 -6.11
C LYS A 14 -1.67 3.07 -5.30
N PHE A 15 -2.04 2.43 -4.19
CA PHE A 15 -1.09 1.66 -3.38
C PHE A 15 -0.56 0.42 -4.10
N LEU A 16 -1.42 -0.26 -4.87
CA LEU A 16 -1.01 -1.37 -5.73
C LEU A 16 0.00 -0.91 -6.79
N LEU A 17 -0.27 0.24 -7.44
CA LEU A 17 0.65 0.85 -8.42
C LEU A 17 2.00 1.21 -7.81
N VAL A 18 2.01 1.77 -6.59
CA VAL A 18 3.25 2.08 -5.86
C VAL A 18 4.03 0.82 -5.51
N GLY A 19 3.34 -0.24 -5.05
CA GLY A 19 3.96 -1.54 -4.78
C GLY A 19 4.61 -2.15 -6.02
N LEU A 20 3.90 -2.12 -7.15
CA LEU A 20 4.44 -2.58 -8.44
C LEU A 20 5.64 -1.75 -8.90
N LEU A 21 5.59 -0.42 -8.75
CA LEU A 21 6.73 0.46 -9.05
C LEU A 21 7.96 0.12 -8.23
N LEU A 22 7.81 -0.15 -6.92
CA LEU A 22 8.92 -0.56 -6.06
C LEU A 22 9.55 -1.88 -6.53
N ILE A 23 8.72 -2.87 -6.88
CA ILE A 23 9.18 -4.15 -7.41
C ILE A 23 9.96 -3.94 -8.72
N ILE A 24 9.44 -3.12 -9.64
CA ILE A 24 10.12 -2.82 -10.92
C ILE A 24 11.48 -2.16 -10.67
N VAL A 25 11.55 -1.17 -9.78
CA VAL A 25 12.82 -0.49 -9.45
C VAL A 25 13.83 -1.49 -8.88
N LEU A 26 13.43 -2.38 -7.98
CA LEU A 26 14.31 -3.40 -7.40
C LEU A 26 14.85 -4.36 -8.47
N ILE A 27 13.98 -4.85 -9.36
CA ILE A 27 14.40 -5.72 -10.47
C ILE A 27 15.37 -4.97 -11.40
N LEU A 28 15.11 -3.69 -11.70
CA LEU A 28 16.00 -2.86 -12.53
C LEU A 28 17.36 -2.62 -11.87
N THR A 29 17.44 -2.58 -10.54
CA THR A 29 18.70 -2.49 -9.81
C THR A 29 19.48 -3.81 -9.76
N GLY A 30 18.94 -4.89 -10.35
CA GLY A 30 19.58 -6.20 -10.42
C GLY A 30 19.28 -7.10 -9.23
N GLU A 31 18.34 -6.72 -8.36
CA GLU A 31 17.92 -7.56 -7.23
C GLU A 31 17.11 -8.76 -7.72
N GLN A 32 17.51 -9.96 -7.27
CA GLN A 32 16.77 -11.19 -7.52
C GLN A 32 15.74 -11.39 -6.42
N LEU A 33 14.58 -10.76 -6.59
CA LEU A 33 13.49 -10.91 -5.64
C LEU A 33 12.81 -12.27 -5.79
N ASN A 34 12.66 -12.96 -4.68
CA ASN A 34 11.85 -14.18 -4.62
C ASN A 34 10.35 -13.81 -4.72
N VAL A 35 9.52 -14.76 -5.17
CA VAL A 35 8.06 -14.57 -5.31
C VAL A 35 7.43 -14.10 -4.00
N VAL A 36 7.90 -14.63 -2.87
CA VAL A 36 7.43 -14.24 -1.53
C VAL A 36 7.77 -12.77 -1.23
N GLU A 37 8.98 -12.32 -1.58
CA GLU A 37 9.42 -10.93 -1.37
C GLU A 37 8.63 -9.96 -2.25
N ILE A 38 8.36 -10.34 -3.50
CA ILE A 38 7.50 -9.60 -4.42
C ILE A 38 6.10 -9.45 -3.84
N MET A 39 5.53 -10.52 -3.29
CA MET A 39 4.21 -10.48 -2.64
C MET A 39 4.20 -9.54 -1.42
N ILE A 40 5.23 -9.62 -0.57
CA ILE A 40 5.37 -8.76 0.61
C ILE A 40 5.52 -7.30 0.18
N LEU A 41 6.40 -7.00 -0.77
CA LEU A 41 6.62 -5.65 -1.28
C LEU A 41 5.38 -5.06 -1.95
N GLY A 42 4.61 -5.88 -2.67
CA GLY A 42 3.36 -5.46 -3.29
C GLY A 42 2.28 -5.05 -2.27
N ILE A 43 2.17 -5.75 -1.14
CA ILE A 43 1.14 -5.51 -0.13
C ILE A 43 1.55 -4.49 0.95
N THR A 44 2.86 -4.29 1.15
CA THR A 44 3.43 -3.40 2.18
C THR A 44 2.87 -1.97 2.13
N PRO A 45 2.77 -1.28 0.97
CA PRO A 45 2.23 0.08 0.91
C PRO A 45 0.79 0.17 1.42
N TYR A 46 -0.01 -0.86 1.15
CA TYR A 46 -1.39 -0.91 1.60
C TYR A 46 -1.50 -1.19 3.11
N LEU A 47 -0.66 -2.08 3.65
CA LEU A 47 -0.57 -2.32 5.10
C LEU A 47 -0.15 -1.06 5.86
N LEU A 48 0.87 -0.35 5.38
CA LEU A 48 1.30 0.92 5.96
C LEU A 48 0.16 1.96 5.94
N TYR A 49 -0.61 2.01 4.85
CA TYR A 49 -1.79 2.88 4.79
C TYR A 49 -2.86 2.53 5.82
N LEU A 50 -3.14 1.24 6.03
CA LEU A 50 -4.10 0.77 7.03
C LEU A 50 -3.65 1.15 8.44
N ILE A 51 -2.36 0.95 8.75
CA ILE A 51 -1.77 1.33 10.05
C ILE A 51 -1.89 2.84 10.24
N TYR A 52 -1.50 3.64 9.24
CA TYR A 52 -1.64 5.10 9.29
C TYR A 52 -3.09 5.53 9.57
N MET A 53 -4.07 4.93 8.89
CA MET A 53 -5.50 5.19 9.12
C MET A 53 -5.93 4.84 10.54
N ALA A 54 -5.51 3.69 11.06
CA ALA A 54 -5.85 3.23 12.41
C ALA A 54 -5.24 4.15 13.47
N VAL A 55 -3.96 4.47 13.34
CA VAL A 55 -3.23 5.38 14.23
C VAL A 55 -3.85 6.78 14.17
N ASN A 56 -4.08 7.34 12.98
CA ASN A 56 -4.67 8.66 12.83
C ASN A 56 -6.08 8.74 13.45
N ARG A 57 -6.90 7.70 13.29
CA ARG A 57 -8.20 7.61 13.98
C ARG A 57 -8.06 7.55 15.50
N SER A 58 -7.07 6.83 16.01
CA SER A 58 -6.83 6.70 17.45
C SER A 58 -6.37 8.04 18.06
N ILE A 59 -5.53 8.79 17.35
CA ILE A 59 -5.04 10.11 17.74
C ILE A 59 -6.18 11.13 17.70
N LEU A 60 -7.01 11.11 16.65
CA LEU A 60 -8.16 12.03 16.51
C LEU A 60 -9.25 11.81 17.56
N ARG A 61 -9.37 10.62 18.16
CA ARG A 61 -10.33 10.34 19.25
C ARG A 61 -9.85 10.79 20.63
N LYS A 62 -8.55 11.11 20.78
CA LYS A 62 -7.94 11.59 22.03
C LYS A 62 -7.85 13.12 22.10
N LYS A 63 -8.23 13.83 21.03
CA LYS A 63 -8.26 15.30 20.95
C LYS A 63 -9.69 15.78 21.08
#